data_AF-A0AAW6LSD8-F1
#
_entry.id   AF-A0AAW6LSD8-F1
#
_cell.length_a   1.000
_cell.length_b   1.000
_cell.length_c   1.000
_cell.angle_alpha   90.00
_cell.angle_beta   90.00
_cell.angle_gamma   90.00
#
_symmetry.space_group_name_H-M   'P 1'
#
loop_
_entity.id
_entity.type
_entity.pdbx_description
1 polymer ?
#
loop_
_entity_poly.entity_id
_entity_poly.type
_entity_poly.pdbx_seq_one_letter_code
_entity_poly.pdbx_strand_id
1 'polypeptide(L)'
;MTGPPPHEPVHPGTTLLQQYMLPLRLSQRRLAHLLAVPPRRINEIVHGHRAITPDTSLRLAKLFGVDEAHWLDLQTRYDIEIAKETTDLSQVQPLAVNHLVYRLRPSGRPRHQPDVYVPADLRTLTGPRQGSYDPPVNLYWQPGDIDFATTGDVELFYSSALTSASTAEQFTEWINRDALVARWKHLSLPSRVRKAWETIHPALRDKDSHASDRLRIQDTILITIAEHGFALAGGSTLVDYDVVSRHTDGIEAFDDCWDTDAFNAAHTKALDTCRENGWRADTVKSEDFDKQVLVDAGTGSPVVVQMVYYERSSDPERCTGGGLRLIFDDVVGGKGAAVADVASGRDLFDLANILATPGWSLGRVEGAMRANKYGDQIDNFRANIERLRRGDFDDDIRKSGFDVAFCHRILDRH
;
A
#
# COMPACT_ATOMS: atom_id res chain seq x y z
N MET A 1 2.47 -18.54 22.95
CA MET A 1 1.29 -19.27 22.48
C MET A 1 1.36 -19.27 20.96
N THR A 2 1.26 -20.45 20.35
CA THR A 2 1.37 -20.66 18.90
C THR A 2 0.26 -19.91 18.19
N GLY A 3 0.59 -19.09 17.20
CA GLY A 3 -0.39 -18.39 16.35
C GLY A 3 -1.35 -19.37 15.66
N PRO A 4 -2.38 -18.86 14.96
CA PRO A 4 -3.28 -19.70 14.18
C PRO A 4 -2.46 -20.59 13.23
N PRO A 5 -2.88 -21.85 12.99
CA PRO A 5 -2.11 -22.76 12.15
C PRO A 5 -1.96 -22.15 10.75
N PRO A 6 -0.74 -22.15 10.17
CA PRO A 6 -0.51 -21.61 8.84
C PRO A 6 -1.45 -22.30 7.85
N HIS A 7 -2.12 -21.52 6.99
CA HIS A 7 -2.86 -22.10 5.88
C HIS A 7 -1.88 -22.84 4.98
N GLU A 8 -2.16 -24.12 4.72
CA GLU A 8 -1.30 -24.97 3.89
C GLU A 8 -1.09 -24.32 2.51
N PRO A 9 0.16 -24.16 2.03
CA PRO A 9 0.45 -23.46 0.78
C PRO A 9 -0.34 -24.05 -0.40
N VAL A 10 -1.16 -23.21 -1.05
CA VAL A 10 -2.02 -23.66 -2.14
C VAL A 10 -1.27 -23.66 -3.46
N HIS A 11 -0.98 -24.85 -3.99
CA HIS A 11 -0.37 -24.98 -5.31
C HIS A 11 -1.29 -24.37 -6.40
N PRO A 12 -0.76 -23.61 -7.39
CA PRO A 12 -1.57 -22.97 -8.44
C PRO A 12 -2.40 -23.95 -9.29
N GLY A 13 -2.00 -25.23 -9.32
CA GLY A 13 -2.79 -26.32 -9.90
C GLY A 13 -4.16 -26.53 -9.25
N THR A 14 -4.26 -26.29 -7.95
CA THR A 14 -5.54 -26.32 -7.21
C THR A 14 -6.44 -25.18 -7.69
N THR A 15 -5.89 -23.97 -7.85
CA THR A 15 -6.59 -22.81 -8.42
C THR A 15 -7.08 -23.10 -9.83
N LEU A 16 -6.21 -23.67 -10.68
CA LEU A 16 -6.57 -24.07 -12.05
C LEU A 16 -7.76 -25.05 -12.06
N LEU A 17 -7.74 -26.05 -11.18
CA LEU A 17 -8.81 -27.02 -11.09
C LEU A 17 -10.12 -26.39 -10.58
N GLN A 18 -10.06 -25.74 -9.42
CA GLN A 18 -11.25 -25.30 -8.68
C GLN A 18 -11.92 -24.08 -9.30
N GLN A 19 -11.14 -23.10 -9.77
CA GLN A 19 -11.67 -21.81 -10.21
C GLN A 19 -11.91 -21.74 -11.72
N TYR A 20 -11.26 -22.59 -12.51
CA TYR A 20 -11.37 -22.54 -13.98
C TYR A 20 -11.94 -23.85 -14.54
N MET A 21 -11.33 -25.00 -14.22
CA MET A 21 -11.72 -26.25 -14.87
C MET A 21 -13.10 -26.75 -14.44
N LEU A 22 -13.38 -26.79 -13.13
CA LEU A 22 -14.68 -27.26 -12.63
C LEU A 22 -15.84 -26.34 -13.07
N PRO A 23 -15.75 -25.00 -12.96
CA PRO A 23 -16.84 -24.12 -13.40
C PRO A 23 -17.09 -24.19 -14.90
N LEU A 24 -16.04 -24.33 -15.71
CA LEU A 24 -16.13 -24.44 -17.17
C LEU A 24 -16.38 -25.88 -17.66
N ARG A 25 -16.53 -26.84 -16.74
CA ARG A 25 -16.68 -28.27 -17.04
C ARG A 25 -15.60 -28.82 -17.99
N LEU A 26 -14.37 -28.33 -17.83
CA LEU A 26 -13.22 -28.74 -18.62
C LEU A 26 -12.52 -29.94 -17.99
N SER A 27 -12.34 -31.02 -18.75
CA SER A 27 -11.45 -32.11 -18.36
C SER A 27 -9.97 -31.74 -18.57
N GLN A 28 -9.05 -32.34 -17.81
CA GLN A 28 -7.60 -32.13 -17.99
C GLN A 28 -7.16 -32.38 -19.44
N ARG A 29 -7.74 -33.42 -20.08
CA ARG A 29 -7.47 -33.75 -21.48
C ARG A 29 -7.99 -32.66 -22.44
N ARG A 30 -9.17 -32.12 -22.18
CA ARG A 30 -9.73 -31.02 -22.99
C ARG A 30 -8.92 -29.75 -22.83
N LEU A 31 -8.53 -29.40 -21.61
CA LEU A 31 -7.68 -28.25 -21.33
C LEU A 31 -6.32 -28.38 -22.02
N ALA A 32 -5.68 -29.55 -21.93
CA ALA A 32 -4.39 -29.80 -22.58
C ALA A 32 -4.47 -29.62 -24.11
N HIS A 33 -5.56 -30.08 -24.73
CA HIS A 33 -5.82 -29.87 -26.15
C HIS A 33 -5.98 -28.38 -26.49
N LEU A 34 -6.74 -27.62 -25.70
CA LEU A 34 -6.94 -26.17 -25.92
C LEU A 34 -5.63 -25.38 -25.78
N LEU A 35 -4.74 -25.81 -24.90
CA LEU A 35 -3.44 -25.18 -24.67
C LEU A 35 -2.34 -25.66 -25.63
N ALA A 36 -2.62 -26.66 -26.48
CA ALA A 36 -1.66 -27.33 -27.33
C ALA A 36 -0.44 -27.88 -26.54
N VAL A 37 -0.71 -28.58 -25.43
CA VAL A 37 0.31 -29.23 -24.58
C VAL A 37 -0.05 -30.69 -24.30
N PRO A 38 0.92 -31.55 -23.92
CA PRO A 38 0.61 -32.94 -23.54
C PRO A 38 -0.34 -33.02 -22.34
N PRO A 39 -1.35 -33.91 -22.32
CA PRO A 39 -2.27 -34.09 -21.18
C PRO A 39 -1.59 -34.34 -19.85
N ARG A 40 -0.45 -35.05 -19.88
CA ARG A 40 0.38 -35.29 -18.70
C ARG A 40 0.82 -34.00 -18.01
N ARG A 41 1.11 -32.93 -18.77
CA ARG A 41 1.53 -31.64 -18.21
C ARG A 41 0.43 -31.05 -17.32
N ILE A 42 -0.82 -31.05 -17.81
CA ILE A 42 -1.97 -30.51 -17.06
C ILE A 42 -2.29 -31.42 -15.86
N ASN A 43 -2.19 -32.73 -16.04
CA ASN A 43 -2.36 -33.67 -14.95
C ASN A 43 -1.36 -33.42 -13.81
N GLU A 44 -0.06 -33.31 -14.11
CA GLU A 44 0.96 -33.05 -13.09
C GLU A 44 0.77 -31.69 -12.42
N ILE A 45 0.37 -30.64 -13.16
CA ILE A 45 0.09 -29.31 -12.59
C ILE A 45 -1.07 -29.39 -11.61
N VAL A 46 -2.20 -29.97 -12.02
CA VAL A 46 -3.42 -30.05 -11.18
C VAL A 46 -3.19 -30.82 -9.88
N HIS A 47 -2.31 -31.83 -9.90
CA HIS A 47 -1.97 -32.61 -8.70
C HIS A 47 -0.78 -32.05 -7.91
N GLY A 48 -0.27 -30.86 -8.26
CA GLY A 48 0.84 -30.24 -7.52
C GLY A 48 2.21 -30.86 -7.75
N HIS A 49 2.35 -31.74 -8.75
CA HIS A 49 3.61 -32.41 -9.07
C HIS A 49 4.47 -31.64 -10.07
N ARG A 50 3.94 -30.58 -10.68
CA ARG A 50 4.64 -29.75 -11.66
C ARG A 50 4.29 -28.28 -11.45
N ALA A 51 5.34 -27.46 -11.38
CA ALA A 51 5.23 -26.01 -11.39
C ALA A 51 4.73 -25.46 -12.75
N ILE A 52 4.00 -24.35 -12.70
CA ILE A 52 3.63 -23.58 -13.87
C ILE A 52 4.85 -22.80 -14.36
N THR A 53 5.36 -23.18 -15.53
CA THR A 53 6.44 -22.47 -16.23
C THR A 53 5.92 -21.25 -17.01
N PRO A 54 6.79 -20.31 -17.44
CA PRO A 54 6.37 -19.17 -18.26
C PRO A 54 5.60 -19.54 -19.54
N ASP A 55 6.02 -20.57 -20.28
CA ASP A 55 5.29 -21.07 -21.47
C ASP A 55 3.85 -21.48 -21.12
N THR A 56 3.66 -22.19 -20.01
CA THR A 56 2.33 -22.60 -19.55
C THR A 56 1.50 -21.39 -19.08
N SER A 57 2.11 -20.42 -18.39
CA SER A 57 1.43 -19.19 -17.96
C SER A 57 0.85 -18.43 -19.14
N LEU A 58 1.66 -18.17 -20.18
CA LEU A 58 1.22 -17.46 -21.38
C LEU A 58 0.07 -18.18 -22.11
N ARG A 59 0.12 -19.52 -22.18
CA ARG A 59 -0.95 -20.32 -22.80
C ARG A 59 -2.24 -20.24 -22.00
N LEU A 60 -2.16 -20.37 -20.68
CA LEU A 60 -3.32 -20.28 -19.79
C LEU A 60 -3.91 -18.87 -19.78
N ALA A 61 -3.06 -17.84 -19.74
CA ALA A 61 -3.44 -16.43 -19.82
C ALA A 61 -4.24 -16.16 -21.11
N LYS A 62 -3.71 -16.58 -22.25
CA LYS A 62 -4.38 -16.47 -23.54
C LYS A 62 -5.71 -17.23 -23.59
N LEU A 63 -5.78 -18.43 -23.01
CA LEU A 63 -7.00 -19.24 -23.03
C LEU A 63 -8.11 -18.67 -22.14
N PHE A 64 -7.76 -18.17 -20.95
CA PHE A 64 -8.72 -17.71 -19.95
C PHE A 64 -8.95 -16.20 -19.94
N GLY A 65 -8.23 -15.44 -20.77
CA GLY A 65 -8.35 -13.99 -20.84
C GLY A 65 -7.86 -13.29 -19.58
N VAL A 66 -6.82 -13.83 -18.94
CA VAL A 66 -6.17 -13.23 -17.76
C VAL A 66 -4.79 -12.68 -18.14
N ASP A 67 -4.19 -11.91 -17.24
CA ASP A 67 -2.86 -11.32 -17.44
C ASP A 67 -1.76 -12.40 -17.66
N GLU A 68 -0.76 -12.08 -18.48
CA GLU A 68 0.35 -12.98 -18.83
C GLU A 68 1.16 -13.45 -17.60
N ALA A 69 1.27 -12.61 -16.58
CA ALA A 69 1.98 -12.90 -15.34
C ALA A 69 1.13 -13.67 -14.31
N HIS A 70 -0.20 -13.68 -14.46
CA HIS A 70 -1.14 -14.18 -13.44
C HIS A 70 -0.75 -15.55 -12.85
N TRP A 71 -0.44 -16.53 -13.70
CA TRP A 71 -0.13 -17.89 -13.23
C TRP A 71 1.29 -18.03 -12.68
N LEU A 72 2.23 -17.23 -13.17
CA LEU A 72 3.59 -17.18 -12.61
C LEU A 72 3.60 -16.49 -11.24
N ASP A 73 2.76 -15.50 -11.02
CA ASP A 73 2.63 -14.84 -9.71
C ASP A 73 2.11 -15.83 -8.67
N LEU A 74 1.09 -16.63 -9.01
CA LEU A 74 0.58 -17.71 -8.14
C LEU A 74 1.66 -18.77 -7.86
N GLN A 75 2.42 -19.17 -8.88
CA GLN A 75 3.53 -20.11 -8.72
C GLN A 75 4.62 -19.55 -7.80
N THR A 76 5.00 -18.30 -8.01
CA THR A 76 6.04 -17.62 -7.23
C THR A 76 5.64 -17.50 -5.76
N ARG A 77 4.37 -17.14 -5.48
CA ARG A 77 3.83 -17.10 -4.11
C ARG A 77 3.92 -18.48 -3.45
N TYR A 78 3.45 -19.53 -4.12
CA TYR A 78 3.54 -20.90 -3.62
C TYR A 78 4.99 -21.33 -3.35
N ASP A 79 5.90 -21.08 -4.30
CA ASP A 79 7.31 -21.46 -4.17
C ASP A 79 7.99 -20.74 -3.00
N ILE A 80 7.65 -19.47 -2.75
CA ILE A 80 8.17 -18.71 -1.60
C ILE A 80 7.65 -19.29 -0.29
N GLU A 81 6.36 -19.62 -0.17
CA GLU A 81 5.81 -20.20 1.05
C GLU A 81 6.45 -21.56 1.39
N ILE A 82 6.60 -22.44 0.39
CA ILE A 82 7.33 -23.70 0.56
C ILE A 82 8.81 -23.46 0.93
N ALA A 83 9.43 -22.45 0.33
CA ALA A 83 10.82 -22.09 0.64
C ALA A 83 10.97 -21.56 2.07
N LYS A 84 9.99 -20.81 2.60
CA LYS A 84 10.02 -20.32 4.00
C LYS A 84 10.07 -21.46 5.02
N GLU A 85 9.42 -22.59 4.75
CA GLU A 85 9.41 -23.76 5.64
C GLU A 85 10.73 -24.53 5.64
N THR A 86 11.48 -24.46 4.54
CA THR A 86 12.64 -25.33 4.28
C THR A 86 13.98 -24.60 4.30
N THR A 87 13.97 -23.28 4.10
CA THR A 87 15.20 -22.48 4.00
C THR A 87 15.68 -22.05 5.39
N ASP A 88 16.84 -22.57 5.81
CA ASP A 88 17.52 -22.09 7.02
C ASP A 88 18.17 -20.72 6.75
N LEU A 89 17.59 -19.67 7.34
CA LEU A 89 18.10 -18.30 7.28
C LEU A 89 18.88 -17.90 8.55
N SER A 90 19.12 -18.81 9.51
CA SER A 90 19.73 -18.50 10.81
C SER A 90 21.14 -17.90 10.71
N GLN A 91 21.88 -18.24 9.67
CA GLN A 91 23.23 -17.72 9.41
C GLN A 91 23.23 -16.46 8.55
N VAL A 92 22.09 -16.06 8.00
CA VAL A 92 21.95 -14.86 7.17
C VAL A 92 21.65 -13.68 8.08
N GLN A 93 22.67 -12.88 8.38
CA GLN A 93 22.44 -11.62 9.07
C GLN A 93 21.99 -10.54 8.08
N PRO A 94 20.89 -9.80 8.36
CA PRO A 94 20.56 -8.62 7.60
C PRO A 94 21.74 -7.66 7.63
N LEU A 95 22.17 -7.16 6.48
CA LEU A 95 23.15 -6.08 6.43
C LEU A 95 22.57 -4.91 7.24
N ALA A 96 23.37 -4.34 8.15
CA ALA A 96 23.05 -3.08 8.80
C ALA A 96 23.12 -1.98 7.74
N VAL A 97 22.00 -1.78 7.07
CA VAL A 97 21.85 -0.69 6.11
C VAL A 97 21.80 0.59 6.95
N ASN A 98 22.81 1.48 6.83
CA ASN A 98 22.85 2.78 7.52
C ASN A 98 21.75 3.77 7.03
N HIS A 99 20.75 3.24 6.34
CA HIS A 99 19.60 3.94 5.79
C HIS A 99 18.40 3.02 5.70
N LEU A 100 17.23 3.61 5.87
CA LEU A 100 15.98 2.92 5.62
C LEU A 100 15.49 3.34 4.24
N VAL A 101 15.33 2.36 3.34
CA VAL A 101 14.58 2.57 2.10
C VAL A 101 13.12 2.53 2.48
N TYR A 102 12.47 3.70 2.53
CA TYR A 102 11.04 3.77 2.80
C TYR A 102 10.28 3.34 1.54
N ARG A 103 9.96 2.03 1.47
CA ARG A 103 9.25 1.41 0.34
C ARG A 103 7.76 1.69 0.44
N LEU A 104 7.37 2.79 -0.19
CA LEU A 104 5.98 3.17 -0.42
C LEU A 104 5.29 2.35 -1.51
N ARG A 105 5.94 1.41 -2.21
CA ARG A 105 5.29 0.73 -3.36
C ARG A 105 5.46 -0.78 -3.28
N PRO A 106 4.44 -1.57 -3.66
CA PRO A 106 4.54 -3.02 -3.70
C PRO A 106 5.66 -3.42 -4.66
N SER A 107 6.39 -4.47 -4.31
CA SER A 107 7.52 -4.96 -5.10
C SER A 107 7.08 -5.47 -6.48
N GLY A 108 7.38 -4.71 -7.54
CA GLY A 108 7.19 -5.11 -8.96
C GLY A 108 7.14 -3.90 -9.90
N ARG A 109 8.16 -3.72 -10.76
CA ARG A 109 8.46 -2.54 -11.62
C ARG A 109 7.51 -2.37 -12.85
N PRO A 110 7.52 -1.27 -13.68
CA PRO A 110 8.47 -0.14 -13.77
C PRO A 110 7.92 1.33 -13.77
N ARG A 111 8.74 2.18 -13.13
CA ARG A 111 9.09 3.63 -13.25
C ARG A 111 8.07 4.70 -13.69
N HIS A 112 7.90 5.66 -12.76
CA HIS A 112 8.15 7.08 -13.06
C HIS A 112 8.82 7.90 -11.92
N GLN A 113 8.93 7.41 -10.68
CA GLN A 113 9.65 8.11 -9.58
C GLN A 113 10.42 7.13 -8.65
N PRO A 114 11.63 7.48 -8.16
CA PRO A 114 12.50 6.63 -7.32
C PRO A 114 12.04 6.51 -5.85
N ASP A 115 12.46 5.48 -5.12
CA ASP A 115 12.21 5.32 -3.67
C ASP A 115 12.70 6.54 -2.86
N VAL A 116 12.06 6.83 -1.72
CA VAL A 116 12.58 7.87 -0.80
C VAL A 116 13.64 7.24 0.07
N TYR A 117 14.86 7.76 -0.04
CA TYR A 117 15.93 7.43 0.87
C TYR A 117 15.82 8.30 2.12
N VAL A 118 15.77 7.67 3.29
CA VAL A 118 15.76 8.37 4.58
C VAL A 118 16.88 7.80 5.46
N PRO A 119 17.87 8.61 5.89
CA PRO A 119 18.86 8.17 6.87
C PRO A 119 18.18 7.68 8.15
N ALA A 120 18.64 6.57 8.74
CA ALA A 120 18.02 6.03 9.96
C ALA A 120 18.23 6.93 11.19
N ASP A 121 19.25 7.78 11.16
CA ASP A 121 19.61 8.68 12.25
C ASP A 121 19.98 10.07 11.72
N LEU A 122 19.23 11.11 12.12
CA LEU A 122 19.50 12.49 11.72
C LEU A 122 20.89 12.98 12.14
N ARG A 123 21.54 12.38 13.14
CA ARG A 123 22.90 12.76 13.55
C ARG A 123 23.95 12.51 12.47
N THR A 124 23.64 11.69 11.47
CA THR A 124 24.49 11.44 10.29
C THR A 124 24.52 12.61 9.29
N LEU A 125 23.62 13.60 9.46
CA LEU A 125 23.47 14.76 8.60
C LEU A 125 24.43 15.88 9.04
N THR A 126 25.65 15.86 8.49
CA THR A 126 26.75 16.75 8.88
C THR A 126 27.06 17.83 7.85
N GLY A 127 26.19 18.05 6.87
CA GLY A 127 26.40 19.01 5.79
C GLY A 127 26.56 20.45 6.27
N PRO A 128 26.76 21.39 5.34
CA PRO A 128 26.98 22.79 5.65
C PRO A 128 25.79 23.39 6.42
N ARG A 129 26.11 24.20 7.44
CA ARG A 129 25.13 24.89 8.30
C ARG A 129 25.21 26.42 8.21
N GLN A 130 26.38 26.93 7.82
CA GLN A 130 26.71 28.34 7.84
C GLN A 130 27.76 28.64 6.75
N GLY A 131 27.82 29.90 6.33
CA GLY A 131 28.73 30.32 5.27
C GLY A 131 28.23 29.99 3.88
N SER A 132 29.15 30.07 2.92
CA SER A 132 28.89 29.92 1.50
C SER A 132 29.19 28.48 1.05
N TYR A 133 28.33 27.90 0.21
CA TYR A 133 28.46 26.54 -0.31
C TYR A 133 28.13 26.50 -1.79
N ASP A 134 28.96 25.84 -2.59
CA ASP A 134 28.73 25.63 -4.02
C ASP A 134 27.96 24.30 -4.23
N PRO A 135 26.64 24.34 -4.45
CA PRO A 135 25.83 23.14 -4.62
C PRO A 135 26.05 22.48 -5.99
N PRO A 136 25.86 21.16 -6.08
CA PRO A 136 25.77 20.48 -7.36
C PRO A 136 24.69 21.12 -8.26
N VAL A 137 25.04 21.43 -9.51
CA VAL A 137 24.15 22.09 -10.50
C VAL A 137 22.83 21.35 -10.71
N ASN A 138 22.83 20.04 -10.54
CA ASN A 138 21.62 19.21 -10.66
C ASN A 138 20.64 19.37 -9.49
N LEU A 139 21.04 20.02 -8.39
CA LEU A 139 20.22 20.31 -7.21
C LEU A 139 19.87 21.79 -7.11
N TYR A 140 20.71 22.66 -7.65
CA TYR A 140 20.54 24.10 -7.58
C TYR A 140 20.95 24.70 -8.93
N TRP A 141 19.96 25.06 -9.73
CA TRP A 141 20.16 25.53 -11.10
C TRP A 141 20.54 27.01 -11.20
N GLN A 142 20.54 27.73 -10.08
CA GLN A 142 20.99 29.12 -10.06
C GLN A 142 22.53 29.18 -10.02
N PRO A 143 23.16 30.06 -10.81
CA PRO A 143 24.61 30.24 -10.75
C PRO A 143 25.03 30.87 -9.42
N GLY A 144 26.04 30.31 -8.77
CA GLY A 144 26.71 30.87 -7.59
C GLY A 144 26.48 30.08 -6.30
N ASP A 145 27.19 30.51 -5.26
CA ASP A 145 27.16 29.83 -3.97
C ASP A 145 25.88 30.15 -3.18
N ILE A 146 25.34 29.16 -2.49
CA ILE A 146 24.29 29.33 -1.49
C ILE A 146 24.93 29.92 -0.23
N ASP A 147 24.46 31.09 0.20
CA ASP A 147 24.75 31.59 1.54
C ASP A 147 23.73 31.04 2.53
N PHE A 148 24.19 30.28 3.52
CA PHE A 148 23.35 29.69 4.57
C PHE A 148 22.72 30.73 5.52
N ALA A 149 23.10 32.01 5.42
CA ALA A 149 22.38 33.12 6.02
C ALA A 149 21.06 33.48 5.29
N THR A 150 20.92 33.12 4.01
CA THR A 150 19.75 33.43 3.18
C THR A 150 18.74 32.29 3.22
N THR A 151 17.59 32.52 3.87
CA THR A 151 16.63 31.44 4.17
C THR A 151 16.05 30.75 2.94
N GLY A 152 15.70 31.52 1.89
CA GLY A 152 15.01 30.98 0.71
C GLY A 152 15.85 30.03 -0.15
N ASP A 153 17.13 30.34 -0.36
CA ASP A 153 18.03 29.51 -1.17
C ASP A 153 18.34 28.17 -0.50
N VAL A 154 18.50 28.19 0.83
CA VAL A 154 18.68 26.97 1.63
C VAL A 154 17.44 26.09 1.59
N GLU A 155 16.24 26.66 1.68
CA GLU A 155 14.98 25.91 1.59
C GLU A 155 14.82 25.25 0.22
N LEU A 156 15.09 25.99 -0.86
CA LEU A 156 15.04 25.45 -2.23
C LEU A 156 16.05 24.33 -2.46
N PHE A 157 17.28 24.53 -1.98
CA PHE A 157 18.33 23.53 -2.04
C PHE A 157 17.98 22.28 -1.26
N TYR A 158 17.51 22.41 -0.01
CA TYR A 158 17.12 21.28 0.83
C TYR A 158 15.91 20.53 0.24
N SER A 159 14.91 21.25 -0.27
CA SER A 159 13.78 20.65 -0.99
C SER A 159 14.22 19.81 -2.19
N SER A 160 15.16 20.32 -2.97
CA SER A 160 15.71 19.63 -4.14
C SER A 160 16.55 18.42 -3.71
N ALA A 161 17.45 18.60 -2.75
CA ALA A 161 18.29 17.55 -2.20
C ALA A 161 17.46 16.39 -1.60
N LEU A 162 16.43 16.69 -0.79
CA LEU A 162 15.56 15.66 -0.20
C LEU A 162 14.71 14.91 -1.24
N THR A 163 14.45 15.53 -2.39
CA THR A 163 13.69 14.92 -3.49
C THR A 163 14.58 14.10 -4.43
N SER A 164 15.84 14.50 -4.60
CA SER A 164 16.75 13.97 -5.62
C SER A 164 17.88 13.11 -5.08
N ALA A 165 18.25 13.23 -3.79
CA ALA A 165 19.30 12.44 -3.18
C ALA A 165 18.88 10.97 -3.04
N SER A 166 19.84 10.08 -3.25
CA SER A 166 19.63 8.63 -3.34
C SER A 166 20.61 7.80 -2.50
N THR A 167 21.55 8.45 -1.79
CA THR A 167 22.61 7.79 -1.01
C THR A 167 22.89 8.51 0.31
N ALA A 168 23.47 7.81 1.29
CA ALA A 168 23.79 8.37 2.62
C ALA A 168 24.83 9.47 2.49
N GLU A 169 25.83 9.23 1.64
CA GLU A 169 26.95 10.13 1.41
C GLU A 169 26.45 11.49 0.93
N GLN A 170 25.51 11.50 -0.02
CA GLN A 170 24.85 12.71 -0.51
C GLN A 170 24.13 13.46 0.62
N PHE A 171 23.41 12.76 1.49
CA PHE A 171 22.74 13.40 2.63
C PHE A 171 23.72 13.96 3.66
N THR A 172 24.78 13.21 3.97
CA THR A 172 25.84 13.63 4.91
C THR A 172 26.60 14.84 4.39
N GLU A 173 26.78 14.95 3.07
CA GLU A 173 27.46 16.07 2.41
C GLU A 173 26.57 17.31 2.29
N TRP A 174 25.30 17.15 1.91
CA TRP A 174 24.44 18.28 1.52
C TRP A 174 23.57 18.83 2.64
N ILE A 175 23.14 17.97 3.58
CA ILE A 175 22.13 18.31 4.57
C ILE A 175 22.73 18.34 5.96
N ASN A 176 22.46 19.42 6.70
CA ASN A 176 22.78 19.54 8.10
C ASN A 176 21.54 19.27 8.96
N ARG A 177 21.68 18.46 10.02
CA ARG A 177 20.61 18.14 10.96
C ARG A 177 19.89 19.38 11.49
N ASP A 178 20.62 20.30 12.12
CA ASP A 178 20.00 21.40 12.86
C ASP A 178 19.34 22.40 11.89
N ALA A 179 19.98 22.62 10.73
CA ALA A 179 19.42 23.47 9.68
C ALA A 179 18.15 22.87 9.07
N LEU A 180 18.12 21.55 8.87
CA LEU A 180 16.97 20.80 8.38
C LEU A 180 15.80 20.90 9.35
N VAL A 181 16.03 20.57 10.63
CA VAL A 181 15.00 20.61 11.67
C VAL A 181 14.39 22.01 11.79
N ALA A 182 15.21 23.06 11.78
CA ALA A 182 14.75 24.44 11.89
C ALA A 182 13.87 24.90 10.70
N ARG A 183 14.10 24.33 9.50
CA ARG A 183 13.45 24.75 8.25
C ARG A 183 12.38 23.78 7.75
N TRP A 184 12.23 22.61 8.39
CA TRP A 184 11.40 21.51 7.90
C TRP A 184 9.98 21.92 7.48
N LYS A 185 9.34 22.79 8.27
CA LYS A 185 7.97 23.29 8.01
C LYS A 185 7.86 24.19 6.78
N HIS A 186 8.96 24.79 6.35
CA HIS A 186 9.01 25.71 5.21
C HIS A 186 9.45 25.02 3.92
N LEU A 187 9.97 23.79 4.00
CA LEU A 187 10.40 23.05 2.81
C LEU A 187 9.20 22.69 1.93
N SER A 188 9.28 23.05 0.66
CA SER A 188 8.35 22.56 -0.36
C SER A 188 8.76 21.15 -0.76
N LEU A 189 8.11 20.14 -0.20
CA LEU A 189 8.42 18.73 -0.43
C LEU A 189 7.22 18.03 -1.06
N PRO A 190 7.42 17.10 -2.01
CA PRO A 190 6.37 16.16 -2.38
C PRO A 190 5.84 15.46 -1.12
N SER A 191 4.52 15.31 -0.98
CA SER A 191 3.88 14.72 0.20
C SER A 191 4.49 13.38 0.59
N ARG A 192 4.88 12.59 -0.42
CA ARG A 192 5.62 11.34 -0.32
C ARG A 192 6.94 11.43 0.45
N VAL A 193 7.77 12.42 0.09
CA VAL A 193 9.08 12.65 0.71
C VAL A 193 8.90 13.14 2.14
N ARG A 194 7.99 14.11 2.34
CA ARG A 194 7.64 14.63 3.67
C ARG A 194 7.18 13.51 4.60
N LYS A 195 6.23 12.69 4.17
CA LYS A 195 5.70 11.56 4.94
C LYS A 195 6.80 10.56 5.30
N ALA A 196 7.62 10.14 4.33
CA ALA A 196 8.70 9.19 4.56
C ALA A 196 9.66 9.67 5.68
N TRP A 197 10.08 10.93 5.61
CA TRP A 197 10.96 11.52 6.61
C TRP A 197 10.28 11.68 7.98
N GLU A 198 9.02 12.10 8.03
CA GLU A 198 8.26 12.24 9.27
C GLU A 198 7.89 10.89 9.91
N THR A 199 7.76 9.81 9.13
CA THR A 199 7.57 8.45 9.62
C THR A 199 8.84 7.93 10.29
N ILE A 200 10.01 8.08 9.65
CA ILE A 200 11.28 7.65 10.25
C ILE A 200 11.73 8.56 11.39
N HIS A 201 11.49 9.88 11.27
CA HIS A 201 11.91 10.90 12.23
C HIS A 201 10.70 11.68 12.76
N PRO A 202 9.93 11.14 13.72
CA PRO A 202 8.76 11.81 14.29
C PRO A 202 9.05 13.21 14.88
N ALA A 203 10.30 13.49 15.23
CA ALA A 203 10.73 14.81 15.71
C ALA A 203 10.62 15.93 14.66
N LEU A 204 10.52 15.59 13.36
CA LEU A 204 10.31 16.57 12.29
C LEU A 204 8.85 17.00 12.15
N ARG A 205 7.90 16.24 12.70
CA ARG A 205 6.46 16.54 12.55
C ARG A 205 6.11 17.88 13.19
N ASP A 206 5.34 18.70 12.48
CA ASP A 206 4.75 19.90 13.04
C ASP A 206 3.67 19.49 14.06
N LYS A 207 3.92 19.68 15.35
CA LYS A 207 3.00 19.26 16.41
C LYS A 207 1.69 20.04 16.41
N ASP A 208 1.61 21.16 15.70
CA ASP A 208 0.49 22.09 15.73
C ASP A 208 -0.38 22.01 14.46
N SER A 209 -0.21 20.98 13.63
CA SER A 209 -0.98 20.80 12.38
C SER A 209 -1.90 19.58 12.41
N HIS A 210 -3.11 19.73 11.88
CA HIS A 210 -4.09 18.65 11.75
C HIS A 210 -3.56 17.44 10.94
N ALA A 211 -2.78 17.68 9.88
CA ALA A 211 -2.16 16.61 9.08
C ALA A 211 -1.17 15.77 9.90
N SER A 212 -0.44 16.41 10.80
CA SER A 212 0.47 15.76 11.75
C SER A 212 -0.28 14.96 12.81
N ASP A 213 -1.39 15.50 13.35
CA ASP A 213 -2.22 14.76 14.30
C ASP A 213 -2.77 13.48 13.70
N ARG A 214 -3.31 13.53 12.47
CA ARG A 214 -3.75 12.32 11.77
C ARG A 214 -2.63 11.29 11.63
N LEU A 215 -1.43 11.70 11.21
CA LEU A 215 -0.29 10.78 11.05
C LEU A 215 0.21 10.22 12.40
N ARG A 216 0.22 11.04 13.45
CA ARG A 216 0.54 10.59 14.82
C ARG A 216 -0.46 9.58 15.32
N ILE A 217 -1.76 9.87 15.19
CA ILE A 217 -2.85 8.95 15.57
C ILE A 217 -2.72 7.64 14.79
N GLN A 218 -2.54 7.73 13.47
CA GLN A 218 -2.37 6.57 12.59
C GLN A 218 -1.21 5.69 13.04
N ASP A 219 0.00 6.24 13.14
CA ASP A 219 1.19 5.45 13.46
C ASP A 219 1.12 4.88 14.88
N THR A 220 0.73 5.70 15.86
CA THR A 220 0.63 5.27 17.26
C THR A 220 -0.37 4.13 17.43
N ILE A 221 -1.57 4.26 16.85
CA ILE A 221 -2.60 3.23 16.99
C ILE A 221 -2.21 1.98 16.21
N LEU A 222 -1.80 2.10 14.94
CA LEU A 222 -1.45 0.94 14.10
C LEU A 222 -0.28 0.14 14.67
N ILE A 223 0.73 0.79 15.24
CA ILE A 223 1.84 0.11 15.92
C ILE A 223 1.30 -0.77 17.05
N THR A 224 0.38 -0.23 17.84
CA THR A 224 -0.21 -0.94 18.96
C THR A 224 -1.11 -2.09 18.51
N ILE A 225 -2.06 -1.85 17.61
CA ILE A 225 -3.04 -2.86 17.23
C ILE A 225 -2.49 -3.91 16.26
N ALA A 226 -1.28 -3.72 15.74
CA ALA A 226 -0.60 -4.69 14.89
C ALA A 226 -0.38 -6.05 15.57
N GLU A 227 -0.21 -6.11 16.90
CA GLU A 227 -0.10 -7.39 17.61
C GLU A 227 -1.40 -8.20 17.60
N HIS A 228 -2.52 -7.53 17.33
CA HIS A 228 -3.84 -8.12 17.15
C HIS A 228 -4.16 -8.42 15.68
N GLY A 229 -3.21 -8.24 14.75
CA GLY A 229 -3.40 -8.55 13.33
C GLY A 229 -4.03 -7.45 12.48
N PHE A 230 -4.38 -6.32 13.09
CA PHE A 230 -4.91 -5.14 12.40
C PHE A 230 -3.85 -4.47 11.54
N ALA A 231 -4.22 -4.15 10.31
CA ALA A 231 -3.37 -3.51 9.33
C ALA A 231 -4.04 -2.29 8.72
N LEU A 232 -3.26 -1.26 8.37
CA LEU A 232 -3.76 -0.11 7.61
C LEU A 232 -4.43 -0.60 6.33
N ALA A 233 -5.62 -0.08 6.06
CA ALA A 233 -6.46 -0.47 4.93
C ALA A 233 -7.03 0.73 4.15
N GLY A 234 -7.87 0.41 3.16
CA GLY A 234 -8.69 1.35 2.40
C GLY A 234 -7.94 2.53 1.76
N GLY A 235 -8.56 3.71 1.79
CA GLY A 235 -8.03 4.90 1.11
C GLY A 235 -6.73 5.39 1.73
N SER A 236 -6.56 5.22 3.05
CA SER A 236 -5.33 5.55 3.76
C SER A 236 -4.14 4.73 3.26
N THR A 237 -4.38 3.48 2.85
CA THR A 237 -3.34 2.62 2.29
C THR A 237 -3.01 2.96 0.85
N LEU A 238 -3.97 3.46 0.05
CA LEU A 238 -3.66 4.00 -1.29
C LEU A 238 -2.79 5.27 -1.21
N VAL A 239 -2.99 6.10 -0.19
CA VAL A 239 -2.09 7.23 0.10
C VAL A 239 -0.72 6.71 0.57
N ASP A 240 -0.70 5.66 1.39
CA ASP A 240 0.56 5.00 1.78
C ASP A 240 1.29 4.37 0.60
N TYR A 241 0.57 3.84 -0.39
CA TYR A 241 1.17 3.30 -1.59
C TYR A 241 1.55 4.36 -2.63
N ASP A 242 1.31 5.66 -2.33
CA ASP A 242 1.50 6.78 -3.25
C ASP A 242 0.74 6.61 -4.58
N VAL A 243 -0.43 5.97 -4.50
CA VAL A 243 -1.37 5.79 -5.63
C VAL A 243 -2.28 7.00 -5.76
N VAL A 244 -2.65 7.62 -4.64
CA VAL A 244 -3.46 8.84 -4.60
C VAL A 244 -2.85 9.87 -3.65
N SER A 245 -3.01 11.15 -3.97
CA SER A 245 -2.53 12.28 -3.15
C SER A 245 -3.65 13.07 -2.48
N ARG A 246 -4.88 12.55 -2.49
CA ARG A 246 -6.06 13.21 -1.91
C ARG A 246 -6.11 13.06 -0.40
N HIS A 247 -6.86 13.94 0.26
CA HIS A 247 -7.12 13.84 1.69
C HIS A 247 -7.98 12.60 2.02
N THR A 248 -7.76 12.04 3.21
CA THR A 248 -8.54 10.94 3.78
C THR A 248 -9.07 11.39 5.13
N ASP A 249 -10.39 11.32 5.32
CA ASP A 249 -11.07 11.88 6.49
C ASP A 249 -10.87 11.01 7.76
N GLY A 250 -10.51 9.74 7.59
CA GLY A 250 -10.29 8.79 8.68
C GLY A 250 -9.12 7.84 8.43
N ILE A 251 -8.90 6.98 9.41
CA ILE A 251 -7.91 5.89 9.40
C ILE A 251 -8.70 4.58 9.40
N GLU A 252 -8.41 3.70 8.45
CA GLU A 252 -9.04 2.40 8.33
C GLU A 252 -8.01 1.34 8.74
N ALA A 253 -8.36 0.50 9.71
CA ALA A 253 -7.54 -0.59 10.21
C ALA A 253 -8.33 -1.89 10.15
N PHE A 254 -7.87 -2.85 9.37
CA PHE A 254 -8.61 -4.09 9.12
C PHE A 254 -7.86 -5.30 9.66
N ASP A 255 -8.59 -6.23 10.28
CA ASP A 255 -8.11 -7.56 10.66
C ASP A 255 -8.92 -8.65 9.92
N ASP A 256 -8.44 -9.88 9.93
CA ASP A 256 -9.11 -11.05 9.34
C ASP A 256 -9.46 -12.10 10.39
N CYS A 257 -9.45 -11.73 11.67
CA CYS A 257 -9.71 -12.63 12.77
C CYS A 257 -11.20 -12.62 13.14
N TRP A 258 -11.89 -13.72 12.89
CA TRP A 258 -13.29 -13.91 13.33
C TRP A 258 -13.37 -14.26 14.82
N ASP A 259 -12.88 -13.38 15.68
CA ASP A 259 -12.91 -13.50 17.14
C ASP A 259 -13.30 -12.16 17.79
N THR A 260 -14.52 -12.10 18.31
CA THR A 260 -15.08 -10.89 18.93
C THR A 260 -14.32 -10.46 20.18
N ASP A 261 -13.78 -11.39 20.97
CA ASP A 261 -13.03 -11.07 22.18
C ASP A 261 -11.66 -10.48 21.83
N ALA A 262 -10.98 -11.06 20.83
CA ALA A 262 -9.74 -10.51 20.30
C ALA A 262 -9.93 -9.10 19.70
N PHE A 263 -11.02 -8.92 18.93
CA PHE A 263 -11.40 -7.63 18.36
C PHE A 263 -11.69 -6.58 19.45
N ASN A 264 -12.44 -6.96 20.48
CA ASN A 264 -12.73 -6.10 21.64
C ASN A 264 -11.47 -5.72 22.42
N ALA A 265 -10.52 -6.65 22.56
CA ALA A 265 -9.23 -6.38 23.19
C ALA A 265 -8.42 -5.36 22.38
N ALA A 266 -8.33 -5.52 21.06
CA ALA A 266 -7.65 -4.58 20.17
C ALA A 266 -8.25 -3.17 20.24
N HIS A 267 -9.59 -3.07 20.22
CA HIS A 267 -10.31 -1.80 20.35
C HIS A 267 -10.06 -1.12 21.69
N THR A 268 -10.11 -1.88 22.81
CA THR A 268 -9.76 -1.35 24.14
C THR A 268 -8.33 -0.83 24.16
N LYS A 269 -7.40 -1.59 23.59
CA LYS A 269 -5.99 -1.22 23.53
C LYS A 269 -5.75 0.05 22.71
N ALA A 270 -6.49 0.25 21.62
CA ALA A 270 -6.45 1.49 20.82
C ALA A 270 -6.89 2.71 21.65
N LEU A 271 -8.00 2.60 22.40
CA LEU A 271 -8.49 3.66 23.29
C LEU A 271 -7.49 4.02 24.38
N ASP A 272 -6.94 3.01 25.06
CA ASP A 272 -5.98 3.22 26.13
C ASP A 272 -4.70 3.88 25.62
N THR A 273 -4.21 3.47 24.45
CA THR A 273 -3.05 4.10 23.80
C THR A 273 -3.31 5.58 23.50
N CYS A 274 -4.51 5.94 23.05
CA CYS A 274 -4.85 7.34 22.82
C CYS A 274 -4.81 8.14 24.12
N ARG A 275 -5.38 7.61 25.20
CA ARG A 275 -5.40 8.25 26.53
C ARG A 275 -4.00 8.41 27.11
N GLU A 276 -3.14 7.40 26.96
CA GLU A 276 -1.73 7.45 27.36
C GLU A 276 -0.95 8.55 26.62
N ASN A 277 -1.34 8.87 25.37
CA ASN A 277 -0.78 9.96 24.59
C ASN A 277 -1.44 11.33 24.88
N GLY A 278 -2.35 11.39 25.86
CA GLY A 278 -3.05 12.62 26.25
C GLY A 278 -4.17 13.05 25.29
N TRP A 279 -4.61 12.16 24.40
CA TRP A 279 -5.69 12.43 23.45
C TRP A 279 -7.04 12.01 24.04
N ARG A 280 -8.10 12.74 23.67
CA ARG A 280 -9.47 12.29 23.94
C ARG A 280 -9.83 11.24 22.91
N ALA A 281 -10.37 10.11 23.35
CA ALA A 281 -10.78 9.03 22.47
C ALA A 281 -12.08 8.42 22.97
N ASP A 282 -13.10 8.47 22.11
CA ASP A 282 -14.45 8.03 22.41
C ASP A 282 -14.93 7.03 21.35
N THR A 283 -15.55 5.94 21.78
CA THR A 283 -16.19 4.99 20.85
C THR A 283 -17.48 5.59 20.31
N VAL A 284 -17.56 5.77 19.00
CA VAL A 284 -18.74 6.34 18.32
C VAL A 284 -19.55 5.30 17.55
N LYS A 285 -18.96 4.15 17.24
CA LYS A 285 -19.64 2.96 16.74
C LYS A 285 -19.09 1.72 17.45
N SER A 286 -19.97 0.84 17.90
CA SER A 286 -19.58 -0.42 18.55
C SER A 286 -20.48 -1.57 18.12
N GLU A 287 -20.31 -2.05 16.89
CA GLU A 287 -20.87 -3.32 16.42
C GLU A 287 -19.81 -4.42 16.55
N ASP A 288 -20.25 -5.67 16.54
CA ASP A 288 -19.32 -6.79 16.42
C ASP A 288 -18.62 -6.67 15.06
N PHE A 289 -17.28 -6.71 15.08
CA PHE A 289 -16.43 -6.60 13.90
C PHE A 289 -16.49 -5.28 13.10
N ASP A 290 -17.16 -4.24 13.60
CA ASP A 290 -17.10 -2.88 13.06
C ASP A 290 -17.22 -1.84 14.19
N LYS A 291 -16.08 -1.22 14.51
CA LYS A 291 -15.98 -0.24 15.59
C LYS A 291 -15.32 1.02 15.10
N GLN A 292 -15.75 2.15 15.64
CA GLN A 292 -15.18 3.45 15.33
C GLN A 292 -14.80 4.18 16.60
N VAL A 293 -13.56 4.67 16.62
CA VAL A 293 -13.02 5.52 17.67
C VAL A 293 -12.83 6.92 17.10
N LEU A 294 -13.46 7.91 17.73
CA LEU A 294 -13.23 9.31 17.43
C LEU A 294 -12.10 9.82 18.33
N VAL A 295 -10.98 10.22 17.72
CA VAL A 295 -9.77 10.65 18.43
C VAL A 295 -9.56 12.15 18.23
N ASP A 296 -9.48 12.90 19.32
CA ASP A 296 -9.17 14.33 19.33
C ASP A 296 -7.83 14.56 20.05
N ALA A 297 -6.84 14.98 19.26
CA ALA A 297 -5.48 15.29 19.71
C ALA A 297 -5.30 16.78 20.11
N GLY A 298 -6.34 17.61 19.98
CA GLY A 298 -6.39 18.97 20.49
C GLY A 298 -5.89 20.07 19.54
N THR A 299 -5.34 19.76 18.36
CA THR A 299 -4.81 20.78 17.43
C THR A 299 -5.64 20.96 16.14
N GLY A 300 -6.69 20.16 15.96
CA GLY A 300 -7.52 20.22 14.76
C GLY A 300 -8.85 19.46 14.89
N SER A 301 -9.42 19.09 13.75
CA SER A 301 -10.63 18.25 13.73
C SER A 301 -10.33 16.84 14.27
N PRO A 302 -11.29 16.23 15.01
CA PRO A 302 -11.14 14.84 15.44
C PRO A 302 -11.02 13.89 14.24
N VAL A 303 -10.21 12.84 14.40
CA VAL A 303 -9.97 11.81 13.39
C VAL A 303 -10.74 10.55 13.77
N VAL A 304 -11.48 9.99 12.82
CA VAL A 304 -12.15 8.70 13.00
C VAL A 304 -11.16 7.59 12.66
N VAL A 305 -10.97 6.65 13.59
CA VAL A 305 -10.29 5.39 13.38
C VAL A 305 -11.35 4.30 13.30
N GLN A 306 -11.55 3.75 12.11
CA GLN A 306 -12.46 2.65 11.88
C GLN A 306 -11.68 1.33 11.90
N MET A 307 -12.13 0.42 12.76
CA MET A 307 -11.64 -0.94 12.90
C MET A 307 -12.69 -1.88 12.34
N VAL A 308 -12.33 -2.75 11.38
CA VAL A 308 -13.29 -3.63 10.69
C VAL A 308 -12.69 -5.01 10.45
N TYR A 309 -13.49 -6.06 10.59
CA TYR A 309 -13.15 -7.36 10.02
C TYR A 309 -13.17 -7.32 8.50
N TYR A 310 -12.19 -7.96 7.88
CA TYR A 310 -11.97 -7.92 6.46
C TYR A 310 -11.33 -9.21 5.95
N GLU A 311 -11.94 -9.81 4.94
CA GLU A 311 -11.36 -10.95 4.23
C GLU A 311 -10.16 -10.50 3.39
N ARG A 312 -8.98 -11.05 3.67
CA ARG A 312 -7.74 -10.77 2.93
C ARG A 312 -7.11 -12.04 2.41
N SER A 313 -6.34 -11.91 1.32
CA SER A 313 -5.74 -13.08 0.65
C SER A 313 -4.36 -13.44 1.19
N SER A 314 -3.70 -12.56 1.93
CA SER A 314 -2.35 -12.75 2.43
C SER A 314 -2.10 -11.99 3.73
N ASP A 315 -1.05 -12.39 4.45
CA ASP A 315 -0.59 -11.65 5.62
C ASP A 315 -0.19 -10.21 5.23
N PRO A 316 -0.48 -9.23 6.11
CA PRO A 316 -0.14 -7.84 5.87
C PRO A 316 1.38 -7.60 5.95
N GLU A 317 1.83 -6.54 5.28
CA GLU A 317 3.22 -6.10 5.32
C GLU A 317 3.52 -5.30 6.59
N ARG A 318 4.70 -5.55 7.18
CA ARG A 318 5.21 -4.71 8.26
C ARG A 318 5.75 -3.39 7.70
N CYS A 319 5.22 -2.28 8.18
CA CYS A 319 5.64 -0.95 7.75
C CYS A 319 7.00 -0.56 8.36
N THR A 320 7.75 0.25 7.60
CA THR A 320 8.96 0.88 8.14
C THR A 320 8.53 1.95 9.15
N GLY A 321 8.96 1.82 10.41
CA GLY A 321 8.45 2.64 11.53
C GLY A 321 7.47 1.90 12.46
N GLY A 322 7.08 0.66 12.11
CA GLY A 322 6.20 -0.19 12.92
C GLY A 322 4.76 -0.25 12.38
N GLY A 323 3.93 -1.10 12.98
CA GLY A 323 2.58 -1.38 12.49
C GLY A 323 2.53 -2.33 11.30
N LEU A 324 1.31 -2.57 10.80
CA LEU A 324 1.02 -3.39 9.63
C LEU A 324 0.24 -2.57 8.59
N ARG A 325 0.39 -2.91 7.30
CA ARG A 325 -0.47 -2.44 6.21
C ARG A 325 -0.90 -3.61 5.34
N LEU A 326 -2.11 -3.55 4.77
CA LEU A 326 -2.52 -4.56 3.79
C LEU A 326 -1.59 -4.54 2.57
N ILE A 327 -1.33 -5.72 2.01
CA ILE A 327 -0.66 -5.81 0.72
C ILE A 327 -1.50 -5.13 -0.36
N PHE A 328 -0.83 -4.61 -1.39
CA PHE A 328 -1.54 -3.79 -2.38
C PHE A 328 -2.66 -4.55 -3.09
N ASP A 329 -2.47 -5.83 -3.41
CA ASP A 329 -3.51 -6.66 -4.01
C ASP A 329 -4.78 -6.70 -3.14
N ASP A 330 -4.65 -6.86 -1.82
CA ASP A 330 -5.80 -6.89 -0.91
C ASP A 330 -6.49 -5.52 -0.84
N VAL A 331 -5.73 -4.42 -0.83
CA VAL A 331 -6.31 -3.06 -0.88
C VAL A 331 -7.13 -2.87 -2.16
N VAL A 332 -6.61 -3.34 -3.30
CA VAL A 332 -7.31 -3.24 -4.58
C VAL A 332 -8.57 -4.11 -4.60
N GLY A 333 -8.52 -5.32 -4.05
CA GLY A 333 -9.70 -6.18 -3.92
C GLY A 333 -10.82 -5.51 -3.12
N GLY A 334 -10.49 -4.85 -2.00
CA GLY A 334 -11.44 -4.08 -1.20
C GLY A 334 -11.99 -2.85 -1.93
N LYS A 335 -11.16 -2.17 -2.72
CA LYS A 335 -11.61 -1.05 -3.56
C LYS A 335 -12.53 -1.50 -4.68
N GLY A 336 -12.27 -2.66 -5.28
CA GLY A 336 -13.19 -3.31 -6.22
C GLY A 336 -14.54 -3.62 -5.57
N ALA A 337 -14.55 -4.16 -4.34
CA ALA A 337 -15.78 -4.42 -3.59
C ALA A 337 -16.55 -3.13 -3.26
N ALA A 338 -15.88 -2.06 -2.85
CA ALA A 338 -16.52 -0.76 -2.62
C ALA A 338 -17.17 -0.18 -3.88
N VAL A 339 -16.54 -0.37 -5.05
CA VAL A 339 -17.12 -0.03 -6.35
C VAL A 339 -18.26 -0.98 -6.73
N ALA A 340 -18.26 -2.23 -6.29
CA ALA A 340 -19.36 -3.16 -6.54
C ALA A 340 -20.62 -2.82 -5.73
N ASP A 341 -20.43 -2.30 -4.52
CA ASP A 341 -21.51 -2.00 -3.57
C ASP A 341 -22.16 -0.64 -3.84
N VAL A 342 -21.61 0.45 -3.28
CA VAL A 342 -22.20 1.80 -3.37
C VAL A 342 -21.66 2.59 -4.56
N ALA A 343 -20.41 2.35 -4.96
CA ALA A 343 -19.71 3.07 -6.05
C ALA A 343 -19.72 4.60 -5.88
N SER A 344 -19.11 5.10 -4.80
CA SER A 344 -18.95 6.54 -4.63
C SER A 344 -17.96 7.13 -5.63
N GLY A 345 -18.08 8.43 -5.92
CA GLY A 345 -17.15 9.16 -6.77
C GLY A 345 -15.70 9.08 -6.29
N ARG A 346 -15.50 8.90 -4.97
CA ARG A 346 -14.19 8.64 -4.36
C ARG A 346 -13.66 7.25 -4.71
N ASP A 347 -14.48 6.22 -4.61
CA ASP A 347 -14.07 4.83 -4.94
C ASP A 347 -13.76 4.68 -6.43
N LEU A 348 -14.54 5.36 -7.28
CA LEU A 348 -14.30 5.39 -8.73
C LEU A 348 -13.02 6.15 -9.09
N PHE A 349 -12.71 7.25 -8.40
CA PHE A 349 -11.45 7.95 -8.57
C PHE A 349 -10.25 7.13 -8.07
N ASP A 350 -10.38 6.46 -6.92
CA ASP A 350 -9.36 5.54 -6.41
C ASP A 350 -9.11 4.41 -7.42
N LEU A 351 -10.17 3.80 -7.96
CA LEU A 351 -10.08 2.78 -8.99
C LEU A 351 -9.36 3.28 -10.24
N ALA A 352 -9.66 4.49 -10.72
CA ALA A 352 -8.97 5.07 -11.86
C ALA A 352 -7.46 5.26 -11.59
N ASN A 353 -7.06 5.65 -10.39
CA ASN A 353 -5.64 5.75 -10.03
C ASN A 353 -4.97 4.37 -9.88
N ILE A 354 -5.69 3.37 -9.38
CA ILE A 354 -5.23 1.98 -9.36
C ILE A 354 -4.98 1.50 -10.80
N LEU A 355 -5.92 1.72 -11.73
CA LEU A 355 -5.76 1.34 -13.14
C LEU A 355 -4.65 2.13 -13.86
N ALA A 356 -4.40 3.38 -13.45
CA ALA A 356 -3.26 4.15 -13.94
C ALA A 356 -1.91 3.60 -13.44
N THR A 357 -1.91 2.73 -12.42
CA THR A 357 -0.70 2.07 -11.92
C THR A 357 -0.26 0.96 -12.90
N PRO A 358 0.99 0.96 -13.39
CA PRO A 358 1.46 -0.04 -14.34
C PRO A 358 1.21 -1.48 -13.86
N GLY A 359 0.75 -2.34 -14.78
CA GLY A 359 0.44 -3.75 -14.49
C GLY A 359 -0.92 -3.98 -13.84
N TRP A 360 -1.74 -2.94 -13.64
CA TRP A 360 -3.12 -3.07 -13.23
C TRP A 360 -4.07 -2.94 -14.41
N SER A 361 -5.12 -3.75 -14.37
CA SER A 361 -6.22 -3.78 -15.34
C SER A 361 -7.50 -4.14 -14.59
N LEU A 362 -8.66 -3.89 -15.20
CA LEU A 362 -9.94 -4.32 -14.61
C LEU A 362 -9.95 -5.83 -14.32
N GLY A 363 -9.37 -6.65 -15.21
CA GLY A 363 -9.23 -8.09 -14.98
C GLY A 363 -8.37 -8.44 -13.77
N ARG A 364 -7.30 -7.68 -13.50
CA ARG A 364 -6.47 -7.87 -12.30
C ARG A 364 -7.19 -7.41 -11.03
N VAL A 365 -7.98 -6.33 -11.10
CA VAL A 365 -8.84 -5.89 -9.99
C VAL A 365 -9.85 -6.99 -9.64
N GLU A 366 -10.51 -7.60 -10.64
CA GLU A 366 -11.39 -8.75 -10.39
C GLU A 366 -10.64 -9.95 -9.79
N GLY A 367 -9.42 -10.21 -10.23
CA GLY A 367 -8.57 -11.24 -9.65
C GLY A 367 -8.32 -11.01 -8.15
N ALA A 368 -7.99 -9.77 -7.77
CA ALA A 368 -7.84 -9.37 -6.38
C ALA A 368 -9.14 -9.47 -5.59
N MET A 369 -10.29 -9.06 -6.16
CA MET A 369 -11.60 -9.25 -5.54
C MET A 369 -11.88 -10.73 -5.23
N ARG A 370 -11.60 -11.65 -6.17
CA ARG A 370 -11.77 -13.10 -5.92
C ARG A 370 -10.86 -13.59 -4.80
N ALA A 371 -9.62 -13.09 -4.75
CA ALA A 371 -8.66 -13.46 -3.71
C ALA A 371 -9.17 -13.06 -2.31
N ASN A 372 -9.82 -11.89 -2.21
CA ASN A 372 -10.43 -11.35 -0.98
C ASN A 372 -11.86 -11.84 -0.73
N LYS A 373 -12.27 -12.96 -1.36
CA LYS A 373 -13.60 -13.56 -1.21
C LYS A 373 -14.79 -12.70 -1.71
N TYR A 374 -14.55 -11.63 -2.47
CA TYR A 374 -15.59 -10.81 -3.11
C TYR A 374 -15.95 -11.28 -4.53
N GLY A 375 -15.82 -12.58 -4.81
CA GLY A 375 -16.04 -13.14 -6.14
C GLY A 375 -17.49 -13.04 -6.62
N ASP A 376 -18.44 -13.05 -5.69
CA ASP A 376 -19.87 -12.90 -5.89
C ASP A 376 -20.29 -11.47 -6.26
N GLN A 377 -19.45 -10.47 -5.95
CA GLN A 377 -19.72 -9.06 -6.24
C GLN A 377 -19.20 -8.59 -7.61
N ILE A 378 -18.50 -9.44 -8.35
CA ILE A 378 -17.83 -9.05 -9.61
C ILE A 378 -18.82 -8.62 -10.69
N ASP A 379 -20.00 -9.23 -10.75
CA ASP A 379 -21.02 -8.82 -11.73
C ASP A 379 -21.56 -7.41 -11.43
N ASN A 380 -21.73 -7.06 -10.14
CA ASN A 380 -22.10 -5.70 -9.72
C ASN A 380 -20.98 -4.71 -10.01
N PHE A 381 -19.72 -5.08 -9.74
CA PHE A 381 -18.55 -4.29 -10.10
C PHE A 381 -18.57 -3.95 -11.59
N ARG A 382 -18.68 -4.95 -12.48
CA ARG A 382 -18.75 -4.76 -13.93
C ARG A 382 -19.92 -3.87 -14.33
N ALA A 383 -21.10 -4.07 -13.74
CA ALA A 383 -22.25 -3.24 -14.00
C ALA A 383 -22.00 -1.77 -13.63
N ASN A 384 -21.33 -1.51 -12.51
CA ASN A 384 -20.95 -0.15 -12.10
C ASN A 384 -19.85 0.45 -13.00
N ILE A 385 -18.92 -0.34 -13.55
CA ILE A 385 -18.00 0.14 -14.59
C ILE A 385 -18.75 0.60 -15.84
N GLU A 386 -19.74 -0.19 -16.30
CA GLU A 386 -20.56 0.20 -17.46
C GLU A 386 -21.40 1.46 -17.18
N ARG A 387 -21.91 1.62 -15.95
CA ARG A 387 -22.59 2.84 -15.51
C ARG A 387 -21.64 4.04 -15.53
N LEU A 388 -20.41 3.88 -15.06
CA LEU A 388 -19.40 4.92 -15.14
C LEU A 388 -19.09 5.31 -16.58
N ARG A 389 -18.91 4.36 -17.50
CA ARG A 389 -18.70 4.65 -18.94
C ARG A 389 -19.84 5.46 -19.58
N ARG A 390 -21.06 5.34 -19.07
CA ARG A 390 -22.22 6.14 -19.52
C ARG A 390 -22.32 7.51 -18.87
N GLY A 391 -21.46 7.81 -17.90
CA GLY A 391 -21.46 9.07 -17.15
C GLY A 391 -22.41 9.09 -15.95
N ASP A 392 -22.94 7.93 -15.54
CA ASP A 392 -23.94 7.84 -14.46
C ASP A 392 -23.41 8.34 -13.10
N PHE A 393 -22.08 8.45 -12.94
CA PHE A 393 -21.41 8.90 -11.72
C PHE A 393 -20.68 10.25 -11.86
N ASP A 394 -20.77 10.93 -13.02
CA ASP A 394 -20.00 12.15 -13.31
C ASP A 394 -20.25 13.26 -12.27
N ASP A 395 -21.51 13.40 -11.87
CA ASP A 395 -21.89 14.39 -10.88
C ASP A 395 -21.35 14.07 -9.49
N ASP A 396 -21.27 12.80 -9.11
CA ASP A 396 -20.78 12.38 -7.80
C ASP A 396 -19.24 12.51 -7.72
N ILE A 397 -18.54 12.14 -8.79
CA ILE A 397 -17.10 12.37 -8.95
C ILE A 397 -16.78 13.87 -8.86
N ARG A 398 -17.57 14.71 -9.55
CA ARG A 398 -17.40 16.17 -9.53
C ARG A 398 -17.70 16.78 -8.16
N LYS A 399 -18.77 16.34 -7.50
CA LYS A 399 -19.10 16.77 -6.12
C LYS A 399 -18.02 16.38 -5.12
N SER A 400 -17.35 15.26 -5.36
CA SER A 400 -16.20 14.81 -4.57
C SER A 400 -14.90 15.56 -4.88
N GLY A 401 -14.92 16.48 -5.86
CA GLY A 401 -13.78 17.33 -6.22
C GLY A 401 -12.75 16.66 -7.15
N PHE A 402 -13.13 15.60 -7.86
CA PHE A 402 -12.21 14.82 -8.70
C PHE A 402 -12.42 15.07 -10.20
N ASP A 403 -11.38 14.80 -11.00
CA ASP A 403 -11.41 14.97 -12.46
C ASP A 403 -12.15 13.81 -13.13
N VAL A 404 -13.38 14.09 -13.57
CA VAL A 404 -14.22 13.17 -14.35
C VAL A 404 -13.52 12.70 -15.63
N ALA A 405 -12.86 13.62 -16.35
CA ALA A 405 -12.21 13.29 -17.62
C ALA A 405 -10.99 12.38 -17.43
N PHE A 406 -10.32 12.46 -16.27
CA PHE A 406 -9.29 11.49 -15.90
C PHE A 406 -9.88 10.09 -15.71
N CYS A 407 -10.96 9.96 -14.93
CA CYS A 407 -11.60 8.67 -14.67
C CYS A 407 -12.02 7.96 -15.97
N HIS A 408 -12.75 8.65 -16.84
CA HIS A 408 -13.18 8.10 -18.15
C HIS A 408 -11.98 7.69 -19.02
N ARG A 409 -10.98 8.57 -19.16
CA ARG A 409 -9.81 8.32 -20.01
C ARG A 409 -9.00 7.11 -19.57
N ILE A 410 -8.90 6.85 -18.26
CA ILE A 410 -8.21 5.66 -17.77
C ILE A 410 -9.07 4.42 -18.00
N LEU A 411 -10.37 4.48 -17.70
CA LEU A 411 -11.27 3.36 -17.88
C LEU A 411 -11.48 2.93 -19.33
N ASP A 412 -11.40 3.86 -20.29
CA ASP A 412 -11.50 3.55 -21.71
C ASP A 412 -10.27 2.81 -22.25
N ARG A 413 -9.16 2.78 -21.50
CA ARG A 413 -7.93 2.06 -21.87
C ARG A 413 -7.94 0.60 -21.42
N HIS A 414 -8.91 0.20 -20.59
CA HIS A 414 -9.05 -1.12 -19.98
C HIS A 414 -10.42 -1.71 -20.26
#